data_AF-A0A358A1Y3-F1
#
_entry.id   AF-A0A358A1Y3-F1
#
_cell.length_a   1.000
_cell.length_b   1.000
_cell.length_c   1.000
_cell.angle_alpha   90.00
_cell.angle_beta   90.00
_cell.angle_gamma   90.00
#
_symmetry.space_group_name_H-M   'P 1'
#
loop_
_entity.id
_entity.type
_entity.pdbx_description
1 polymer ?
#
loop_
_entity_poly.entity_id
_entity_poly.type
_entity_poly.pdbx_seq_one_letter_code
_entity_poly.pdbx_strand_id
1 'polypeptide(L)' 'RLPELLGDVDLVRDELRRRSATLGRKVRVERFSGDLVGVAIDLTAGGGLLLSVDGSPVEVSVGDVIHLRPEH' A
#
# COMPACT_ATOMS: atom_id res chain seq x y z
N ARG A 1 3.56 -2.29 25.02
CA ARG A 1 2.91 -2.61 23.74
C ARG A 1 3.76 -2.35 22.49
N LEU A 2 4.43 -1.21 22.30
CA LEU A 2 5.36 -1.05 21.15
C LEU A 2 6.58 -2.00 21.21
N PRO A 3 7.23 -2.21 22.39
CA PRO A 3 8.39 -3.12 22.48
C PRO A 3 8.05 -4.58 22.17
N GLU A 4 6.84 -5.02 22.53
CA GLU A 4 6.36 -6.39 22.24
C GLU A 4 6.08 -6.58 20.75
N LEU A 5 5.51 -5.56 20.08
CA LEU A 5 5.25 -5.61 18.64
C LEU A 5 6.56 -5.66 17.84
N LEU A 6 7.55 -4.84 18.20
CA LEU A 6 8.83 -4.78 17.48
C LEU A 6 9.69 -6.05 17.62
N GLY A 7 9.34 -6.96 18.53
CA GLY A 7 9.98 -8.28 18.64
C GLY A 7 9.49 -9.31 17.62
N ASP A 8 8.41 -9.02 16.90
CA ASP A 8 7.80 -9.91 15.92
C ASP A 8 7.36 -9.13 14.67
N VAL A 9 8.11 -9.30 13.58
CA VAL A 9 7.89 -8.57 12.32
C VAL A 9 6.55 -8.90 11.67
N ASP A 10 6.03 -10.11 11.86
CA ASP A 10 4.77 -10.52 11.26
C ASP A 10 3.59 -9.89 12.01
N LEU A 11 3.68 -9.78 13.35
CA LEU A 11 2.72 -8.99 14.13
C LEU A 11 2.74 -7.50 13.76
N VAL A 12 3.92 -6.92 13.51
CA VAL A 12 4.03 -5.53 13.01
C VAL A 12 3.33 -5.38 11.67
N ARG A 13 3.59 -6.27 10.72
CA ARG A 13 2.99 -6.23 9.37
C ARG A 13 1.47 -6.37 9.44
N ASP A 14 0.98 -7.28 10.24
CA ASP A 14 -0.46 -7.48 10.40
C ASP A 14 -1.14 -6.27 11.04
N GLU A 15 -0.52 -5.66 12.04
CA GLU A 15 -1.07 -4.43 12.63
C GLU A 15 -0.98 -3.24 11.67
N LEU A 16 0.10 -3.14 10.89
CA LEU A 16 0.24 -2.13 9.84
C LEU A 16 -0.87 -2.27 8.78
N ARG A 17 -1.12 -3.49 8.30
CA ARG A 17 -2.20 -3.78 7.35
C ARG A 17 -3.56 -3.38 7.93
N ARG A 18 -3.87 -3.82 9.16
CA ARG A 18 -5.13 -3.51 9.85
C ARG A 18 -5.35 -2.01 10.05
N ARG A 19 -4.28 -1.24 10.28
CA ARG A 19 -4.37 0.21 10.54
C ARG A 19 -4.15 1.08 9.31
N SER A 20 -3.80 0.51 8.16
CA SER A 20 -3.47 1.29 6.97
C SER A 20 -4.70 2.01 6.45
N ALA A 21 -4.65 3.34 6.43
CA ALA A 21 -5.67 4.17 5.78
C ALA A 21 -5.57 4.16 4.24
N THR A 22 -4.62 3.42 3.68
CA THR A 22 -4.37 3.33 2.23
C THR A 22 -4.88 2.02 1.64
N LEU A 23 -4.71 0.89 2.34
CA LEU A 23 -5.16 -0.41 1.84
C LEU A 23 -6.68 -0.41 1.62
N GLY A 24 -7.11 -1.06 0.54
CA GLY A 24 -8.49 -1.10 0.06
C GLY A 24 -8.96 0.13 -0.72
N ARG A 25 -8.13 1.18 -0.85
CA ARG A 25 -8.53 2.44 -1.51
C ARG A 25 -7.96 2.56 -2.92
N LYS A 26 -8.71 3.22 -3.80
CA LYS A 26 -8.22 3.66 -5.11
C LYS A 26 -7.22 4.80 -4.91
N VAL A 27 -6.01 4.64 -5.43
CA VAL A 27 -4.91 5.58 -5.29
C VAL A 27 -4.26 5.87 -6.62
N ARG A 28 -3.58 7.00 -6.69
CA ARG A 28 -2.59 7.33 -7.71
C ARG A 28 -1.23 7.39 -7.04
N VAL A 29 -0.25 6.71 -7.62
CA VAL A 29 1.14 6.80 -7.21
C VAL A 29 1.88 7.64 -8.24
N GLU A 30 2.38 8.79 -7.84
CA GLU A 30 3.27 9.63 -8.65
C GLU A 30 4.69 9.06 -8.61
N ARG A 31 5.26 8.79 -9.78
CA ARG A 31 6.60 8.18 -9.93
C ARG A 31 7.34 8.82 -11.09
N PHE A 32 8.67 8.72 -11.08
CA PHE A 32 9.51 9.22 -12.18
C PHE A 32 9.17 8.57 -13.54
N SER A 33 8.80 7.29 -13.54
CA SER A 33 8.38 6.56 -14.74
C SER A 33 6.93 6.83 -15.17
N GLY A 34 6.25 7.77 -14.50
CA GLY A 34 4.86 8.11 -14.72
C GLY A 34 3.92 7.54 -13.67
N ASP A 35 2.74 8.15 -13.63
CA ASP A 35 1.69 7.86 -12.66
C ASP A 35 1.14 6.44 -12.83
N LEU A 36 0.80 5.81 -11.70
CA LEU A 36 0.10 4.54 -11.66
C LEU A 36 -1.18 4.67 -10.85
N VAL A 37 -2.31 4.30 -11.43
CA VAL A 37 -3.60 4.32 -10.74
C VAL A 37 -4.09 2.89 -10.53
N GLY A 38 -4.53 2.58 -9.32
CA GLY A 38 -5.02 1.25 -8.97
C GLY A 38 -5.60 1.20 -7.57
N VAL A 39 -6.04 0.03 -7.14
CA VAL A 39 -6.47 -0.22 -5.75
C VAL A 39 -5.28 -0.72 -4.95
N ALA A 40 -4.95 -0.08 -3.82
CA ALA A 40 -3.92 -0.57 -2.92
C ALA A 40 -4.39 -1.84 -2.20
N ILE A 41 -3.81 -3.00 -2.53
CA ILE A 41 -4.31 -4.30 -2.06
C ILE A 41 -3.45 -4.92 -0.94
N ASP A 42 -2.15 -4.64 -0.87
CA ASP A 42 -1.29 -5.13 0.21
C ASP A 42 0.04 -4.34 0.29
N LEU A 43 0.86 -4.68 1.28
CA LEU A 43 2.28 -4.37 1.37
C LEU A 43 3.09 -5.66 1.24
N THR A 44 4.14 -5.64 0.43
CA THR A 44 5.08 -6.76 0.31
C THR A 44 5.95 -6.89 1.56
N ALA A 45 6.65 -8.02 1.70
CA ALA A 45 7.57 -8.22 2.82
C ALA A 45 8.68 -7.15 2.88
N GLY A 46 9.06 -6.60 1.72
CA GLY A 46 10.01 -5.48 1.60
C GLY A 46 9.40 -4.10 1.85
N GLY A 47 8.11 -4.02 2.16
CA GLY A 47 7.38 -2.77 2.38
C GLY A 47 6.88 -2.08 1.11
N GLY A 48 7.01 -2.72 -0.06
CA GLY A 48 6.48 -2.20 -1.32
C GLY A 48 4.96 -2.21 -1.32
N LEU A 49 4.33 -1.18 -1.90
CA LEU A 49 2.88 -1.11 -2.04
C LEU A 49 2.44 -1.93 -3.25
N LEU A 50 1.57 -2.90 -3.04
CA LEU A 50 0.98 -3.68 -4.12
C LEU A 50 -0.33 -3.02 -4.56
N LEU A 51 -0.40 -2.64 -5.84
CA LEU A 51 -1.62 -2.13 -6.47
C LEU A 51 -2.25 -3.19 -7.36
N SER A 52 -3.58 -3.31 -7.34
CA SER A 52 -4.33 -3.94 -8.42
C SER A 52 -4.60 -2.89 -9.50
N VAL A 53 -4.00 -3.07 -10.66
CA VAL A 53 -4.13 -2.22 -11.85
C VAL A 53 -4.76 -3.09 -12.94
N ASP A 54 -6.00 -2.76 -13.34
CA ASP A 54 -6.78 -3.54 -14.30
C ASP A 54 -6.83 -5.04 -13.98
N GLY A 55 -6.94 -5.37 -12.69
CA GLY A 55 -6.97 -6.76 -12.19
C GLY A 55 -5.60 -7.42 -12.02
N SER A 56 -4.51 -6.77 -12.44
CA SER A 56 -3.15 -7.30 -12.33
C SER A 56 -2.39 -6.68 -11.15
N PRO A 57 -1.66 -7.47 -10.34
CA PRO A 57 -0.85 -6.93 -9.24
C PRO A 57 0.42 -6.26 -9.78
N VAL A 58 0.68 -5.03 -9.34
CA VAL A 58 1.88 -4.25 -9.65
C VAL A 58 2.48 -3.73 -8.35
N GLU A 59 3.73 -4.10 -8.07
CA GLU A 59 4.46 -3.60 -6.90
C GLU A 59 5.09 -2.24 -7.18
N VAL A 60 4.99 -1.34 -6.20
CA VAL A 60 5.59 -0.02 -6.19
C VAL A 60 6.47 0.10 -4.94
N SER A 61 7.77 0.29 -5.15
CA SER A 61 8.71 0.50 -4.04
C SER A 61 9.02 1.97 -3.77
N VAL A 62 8.74 2.87 -4.73
CA VAL A 62 9.04 4.31 -4.65
C VAL A 62 7.95 5.11 -5.36
N GLY A 63 7.48 6.18 -4.70
CA GLY A 63 6.52 7.15 -5.25
C GLY A 63 5.61 7.74 -4.17
N ASP A 64 4.98 8.87 -4.49
CA ASP A 64 4.03 9.53 -3.59
C ASP A 64 2.62 8.97 -3.80
N VAL A 65 1.97 8.55 -2.70
CA VAL A 65 0.65 7.91 -2.75
C VAL A 65 -0.44 8.92 -2.46
N ILE A 66 -1.39 9.07 -3.38
CA ILE A 66 -2.48 10.04 -3.32
C ILE A 66 -3.81 9.29 -3.36
N HIS A 67 -4.64 9.46 -2.32
CA HIS A 67 -5.99 8.88 -2.29
C HIS A 67 -6.89 9.61 -3.30
N LEU A 68 -7.50 8.86 -4.21
CA LEU A 68 -8.45 9.42 -5.15
C LEU A 68 -9.84 9.49 -4.50
N ARG A 69 -10.63 10.49 -4.92
CA ARG A 69 -12.04 10.55 -4.55
C ARG A 69 -12.83 9.53 -5.37
N PRO A 70 -13.95 9.00 -4.84
CA PRO A 70 -14.88 8.21 -5.63
C PRO A 70 -15.31 8.98 -6.89
N GLU A 71 -15.46 8.26 -7.99
CA GLU A 71 -16.03 8.78 -9.22
C GLU A 71 -17.56 8.84 -9.03
N HIS A 72 -18.18 9.96 -9.39
CA HIS A 72 -19.64 10.16 -9.29
C HIS A 72 -20.35 9.61 -10.52
#